data_AF-W5SLA3-F1
#
_entry.id   AF-W5SLA3-F1
#
_cell.length_a   1.000
_cell.length_b   1.000
_cell.length_c   1.000
_cell.angle_alpha   90.00
_cell.angle_beta   90.00
_cell.angle_gamma   90.00
#
_symmetry.space_group_name_H-M   'P 1'
#
loop_
_entity.id
_entity.type
_entity.pdbx_description
1 polymer ?
#
loop_
_entity_poly.entity_id
_entity_poly.type
_entity_poly.pdbx_seq_one_letter_code
_entity_poly.pdbx_strand_id
1 'polypeptide(L)'
;MDIYSSSIFKSLQREYKREFGIDIASFMKPKSVVVDFKSFEKKILNKKQRKVLNDIEKNNQNKVILSGGIASGKTFLACYLFLKTLLKNRHLYRKDTNNFILGNSQKALEINVTGQFKKLANMLKIPFVPKYSNTSYFEIDSLRVNLYGG
;
A
#
# COMPACT_ATOMS: atom_id res chain seq x y z
N MET A 1 -11.88 -15.55 -3.19
CA MET A 1 -12.88 -15.73 -4.26
C MET A 1 -12.95 -14.44 -5.03
N ASP A 2 -12.77 -14.49 -6.35
CA ASP A 2 -12.91 -13.33 -7.22
C ASP A 2 -14.40 -13.14 -7.57
N ILE A 3 -15.04 -12.13 -6.99
CA ILE A 3 -16.47 -11.83 -7.20
C ILE A 3 -16.76 -11.54 -8.69
N TYR A 4 -15.78 -11.04 -9.45
CA TYR A 4 -15.91 -10.75 -10.87
C TYR A 4 -15.99 -12.03 -11.73
N SER A 5 -15.52 -13.15 -11.19
CA SER A 5 -15.58 -14.45 -11.88
C SER A 5 -16.91 -15.16 -11.71
N SER A 6 -17.70 -14.80 -10.68
CA SER A 6 -18.96 -15.44 -10.33
C SER A 6 -20.01 -15.32 -11.44
N SER A 7 -20.67 -16.43 -11.75
CA SER A 7 -21.78 -16.48 -12.72
C SER A 7 -22.92 -15.55 -12.33
N ILE A 8 -23.21 -15.46 -11.03
CA ILE A 8 -24.25 -14.58 -10.46
C ILE A 8 -23.90 -13.10 -10.71
N PHE A 9 -22.67 -12.70 -10.40
CA PHE A 9 -22.21 -11.33 -10.62
C PHE A 9 -22.26 -10.94 -12.10
N LYS A 10 -21.79 -11.83 -13.01
CA LYS A 10 -21.84 -11.60 -14.46
C LYS A 10 -23.27 -11.48 -14.99
N SER A 11 -24.21 -12.25 -14.45
CA SER A 11 -25.63 -12.16 -14.82
C SER A 11 -26.21 -10.80 -14.44
N LEU A 12 -26.06 -10.42 -13.16
CA LEU A 12 -26.56 -9.15 -12.64
C LEU A 12 -25.91 -7.94 -13.31
N GLN A 13 -24.60 -8.01 -13.61
CA GLN A 13 -23.89 -6.96 -14.33
C GLN A 13 -24.47 -6.75 -15.74
N ARG A 14 -24.78 -7.83 -16.47
CA ARG A 14 -25.37 -7.74 -17.82
C ARG A 14 -26.78 -7.15 -17.79
N GLU A 15 -27.59 -7.60 -16.84
CA GLU A 15 -28.96 -7.13 -16.65
C GLU A 15 -28.99 -5.62 -16.36
N TYR A 16 -28.22 -5.18 -15.36
CA TYR A 16 -28.12 -3.77 -15.01
C TYR A 16 -27.57 -2.91 -16.16
N LYS A 17 -26.58 -3.41 -16.90
CA LYS A 17 -26.04 -2.70 -18.07
C LYS A 17 -27.07 -2.57 -19.19
N ARG A 18 -27.95 -3.56 -19.37
CA ARG A 18 -29.03 -3.52 -20.36
C ARG A 18 -30.11 -2.51 -19.96
N GLU A 19 -30.47 -2.46 -18.69
CA GLU A 19 -31.54 -1.62 -18.18
C GLU A 19 -31.14 -0.15 -18.06
N PHE A 20 -29.92 0.13 -17.58
CA PHE A 20 -29.49 1.49 -17.26
C PHE A 20 -28.40 2.03 -18.20
N GLY A 21 -27.87 1.21 -19.11
CA GLY A 21 -26.71 1.57 -19.95
C GLY A 21 -25.39 1.72 -19.18
N ILE A 22 -25.38 1.34 -17.90
CA ILE A 22 -24.26 1.56 -16.97
C ILE A 22 -23.61 0.23 -16.61
N ASP A 23 -22.29 0.14 -16.81
CA ASP A 23 -21.52 -1.04 -16.43
C ASP A 23 -21.04 -0.92 -14.97
N ILE A 24 -21.70 -1.60 -14.02
CA ILE A 24 -21.37 -1.48 -12.58
C ILE A 24 -19.90 -1.86 -12.30
N ALA A 25 -19.33 -2.80 -13.05
CA ALA A 25 -17.92 -3.17 -12.87
C ALA A 25 -16.96 -2.00 -13.14
N SER A 26 -17.38 -0.98 -13.90
CA SER A 26 -16.60 0.24 -14.12
C SER A 26 -16.44 1.09 -12.84
N PHE A 27 -17.38 1.02 -11.90
CA PHE A 27 -17.30 1.70 -10.60
C PHE A 27 -16.51 0.90 -9.56
N MET A 28 -16.43 -0.41 -9.76
CA MET A 28 -15.69 -1.31 -8.87
C MET A 28 -14.21 -1.45 -9.25
N LYS A 29 -13.81 -1.09 -10.48
CA LYS A 29 -12.39 -0.98 -10.83
C LYS A 29 -11.75 0.05 -9.90
N PRO A 30 -10.70 -0.31 -9.14
CA PRO A 30 -10.01 0.66 -8.30
C PRO A 30 -9.55 1.80 -9.18
N LYS A 31 -10.16 2.99 -9.01
CA LYS A 31 -9.61 4.21 -9.61
C LYS A 31 -8.22 4.36 -9.03
N SER A 32 -7.26 4.08 -9.89
CA SER A 32 -5.85 4.28 -9.68
C SER A 32 -5.60 5.61 -9.00
N VAL A 33 -5.31 5.61 -7.70
CA VAL A 33 -4.97 6.87 -7.04
C VAL A 33 -3.61 7.30 -7.56
N VAL A 34 -3.60 8.38 -8.34
CA VAL A 34 -2.35 9.02 -8.78
C VAL A 34 -1.84 9.83 -7.59
N VAL A 35 -0.81 9.33 -6.94
CA VAL A 35 -0.21 9.97 -5.77
C VAL A 35 0.91 10.91 -6.20
N ASP A 36 0.80 12.19 -5.86
CA ASP A 36 1.89 13.16 -6.03
C ASP A 36 2.90 13.05 -4.87
N PHE A 37 3.84 12.11 -5.02
CA PHE A 37 4.91 11.89 -4.06
C PHE A 37 5.83 13.11 -3.90
N LYS A 38 6.10 13.88 -4.97
CA LYS A 38 7.03 15.01 -4.89
C LYS A 38 6.49 16.11 -3.99
N SER A 39 5.21 16.45 -4.16
CA SER A 39 4.56 17.45 -3.30
C SER A 39 4.45 16.96 -1.86
N PHE A 40 4.12 15.68 -1.65
CA PHE A 40 4.08 15.08 -0.33
C PHE A 40 5.45 15.14 0.37
N GLU A 41 6.52 14.73 -0.30
CA GLU A 41 7.88 14.71 0.23
C GLU A 41 8.35 16.11 0.63
N LYS A 42 8.09 17.11 -0.22
CA LYS A 42 8.44 18.50 0.07
C LYS A 42 7.72 19.04 1.31
N LYS A 43 6.46 18.65 1.52
CA LYS A 43 5.62 19.13 2.63
C LYS A 43 5.89 18.41 3.95
N ILE A 44 6.09 17.10 3.91
CA ILE A 44 6.08 16.25 5.11
C ILE A 44 7.49 15.88 5.58
N LEU A 45 8.46 15.72 4.67
CA LEU A 45 9.77 15.19 5.03
C LEU A 45 10.76 16.29 5.42
N ASN A 46 11.52 16.02 6.48
CA ASN A 46 12.61 16.90 6.88
C ASN A 46 13.78 16.84 5.86
N LYS A 47 14.71 17.80 5.96
CA LYS A 47 15.85 17.92 5.03
C LYS A 47 16.70 16.65 4.98
N LYS A 48 16.92 15.98 6.12
CA LYS A 48 17.73 14.76 6.22
C LYS A 48 17.04 13.57 5.55
N GLN A 49 15.74 13.37 5.79
CA GLN A 49 14.93 12.33 5.16
C GLN A 49 14.87 12.51 3.63
N ARG A 50 14.68 13.75 3.15
CA ARG A 50 14.72 14.06 1.71
C ARG A 50 16.07 13.75 1.08
N LYS A 51 17.17 14.07 1.77
CA LYS A 51 18.51 13.71 1.30
C LYS A 51 18.65 12.19 1.14
N VAL A 52 18.25 11.42 2.16
CA VAL A 52 18.27 9.95 2.10
C VAL A 52 17.45 9.41 0.93
N LEU A 53 16.24 9.94 0.70
CA LEU A 53 15.42 9.51 -0.45
C LEU A 53 16.08 9.82 -1.79
N ASN A 54 16.64 11.02 -1.95
CA ASN A 54 17.34 11.41 -3.17
C ASN A 54 18.55 10.50 -3.41
N ASP A 55 19.29 10.14 -2.36
CA ASP A 55 20.44 9.24 -2.46
C ASP A 55 20.01 7.82 -2.86
N ILE A 56 18.88 7.33 -2.34
CA ILE A 56 18.31 6.02 -2.73
C ILE A 56 17.89 6.02 -4.21
N GLU A 57 17.17 7.05 -4.65
CA GLU A 57 16.67 7.15 -6.03
C GLU A 57 17.82 7.37 -7.03
N LYS A 58 18.76 8.27 -6.73
CA LYS A 58 19.90 8.58 -7.60
C LYS A 58 20.79 7.37 -7.85
N ASN A 59 20.96 6.51 -6.84
CA ASN A 59 21.83 5.35 -6.91
C ASN A 59 21.08 4.05 -7.20
N ASN A 60 19.78 4.11 -7.54
CA ASN A 60 18.91 2.96 -7.82
C ASN A 60 19.08 1.82 -6.79
N GLN A 61 19.00 2.15 -5.50
CA GLN A 61 19.31 1.20 -4.42
C GLN A 61 18.14 0.27 -4.14
N ASN A 62 18.40 -1.04 -4.23
CA ASN A 62 17.39 -2.08 -4.03
C ASN A 62 17.35 -2.55 -2.56
N LYS A 63 18.44 -2.36 -1.83
CA LYS A 63 18.62 -2.76 -0.43
C LYS A 63 19.01 -1.53 0.38
N VAL A 64 18.21 -1.19 1.38
CA VAL A 64 18.40 0.00 2.21
C VAL A 64 18.43 -0.39 3.68
N ILE A 65 19.47 0.05 4.39
CA ILE A 65 19.60 -0.11 5.84
C ILE A 65 19.49 1.28 6.47
N LEU A 66 18.47 1.48 7.30
CA LEU A 66 18.27 2.74 8.02
C LEU A 66 18.84 2.62 9.43
N SER A 67 20.03 3.19 9.64
CA SER A 67 20.70 3.26 10.94
C SER A 67 20.62 4.67 11.50
N GLY A 68 20.12 4.83 12.73
CA GLY A 68 19.97 6.14 13.36
C GLY A 68 19.38 6.05 14.77
N GLY A 69 19.50 7.13 15.53
CA GLY A 69 19.07 7.18 16.94
C GLY A 69 17.56 6.94 17.17
N ILE A 70 17.17 6.78 18.42
CA ILE A 70 15.75 6.68 18.84
C ILE A 70 14.98 7.91 18.35
N ALA A 71 13.69 7.74 18.02
CA ALA A 71 12.80 8.81 17.54
C ALA A 71 13.22 9.56 16.25
N SER A 72 14.26 9.11 15.53
CA SER A 72 14.70 9.73 14.26
C SER A 72 13.76 9.53 13.06
N GLY A 73 12.60 8.89 13.24
CA GLY A 73 11.62 8.66 12.18
C GLY A 73 11.97 7.54 11.19
N LYS A 74 12.85 6.61 11.56
CA LYS A 74 13.24 5.47 10.70
C LYS A 74 12.06 4.62 10.25
N THR A 75 11.20 4.23 11.19
CA THR A 75 10.00 3.42 10.90
C THR A 75 9.08 4.12 9.91
N PHE A 76 8.87 5.43 10.11
CA PHE A 76 8.07 6.24 9.19
C PHE A 76 8.68 6.25 7.78
N LEU A 77 9.99 6.48 7.67
CA LEU A 77 10.67 6.53 6.37
C LEU A 77 10.67 5.15 5.68
N ALA A 78 10.86 4.07 6.43
CA ALA A 78 10.79 2.70 5.91
C ALA A 78 9.38 2.37 5.37
N CYS A 79 8.33 2.68 6.14
CA CYS A 79 6.94 2.47 5.71
C CYS A 79 6.62 3.32 4.47
N TYR A 80 7.10 4.57 4.43
CA TYR A 80 6.92 5.45 3.27
C TYR A 80 7.63 4.92 2.02
N LEU A 81 8.88 4.46 2.15
CA LEU A 81 9.65 3.87 1.04
C LEU A 81 8.97 2.61 0.49
N PHE A 82 8.53 1.73 1.39
CA PHE A 82 7.77 0.54 1.02
C PHE A 82 6.51 0.91 0.25
N LEU A 83 5.71 1.84 0.79
CA LEU A 83 4.48 2.32 0.17
C LEU A 83 4.73 2.93 -1.22
N LYS A 84 5.72 3.82 -1.33
CA LYS A 84 6.10 4.48 -2.60
C LYS A 84 6.48 3.44 -3.65
N THR A 85 7.27 2.44 -3.26
CA THR A 85 7.71 1.36 -4.14
C THR A 85 6.55 0.46 -4.57
N LEU A 86 5.67 0.11 -3.62
CA LEU A 86 4.47 -0.69 -3.84
C LEU A 86 3.54 -0.02 -4.88
N LEU A 87 3.27 1.28 -4.70
CA LEU A 87 2.37 2.02 -5.58
C LEU A 87 2.97 2.31 -6.96
N LYS A 88 4.25 2.72 -7.03
CA LYS A 88 4.95 2.94 -8.32
C LYS A 88 4.97 1.66 -9.17
N ASN A 89 5.14 0.50 -8.54
CA ASN A 89 5.28 -0.78 -9.23
C ASN A 89 4.02 -1.66 -9.13
N ARG A 90 2.85 -1.07 -8.82
CA ARG A 90 1.60 -1.80 -8.59
C ARG A 90 1.20 -2.76 -9.72
N HIS A 91 1.62 -2.48 -10.95
CA HIS A 91 1.33 -3.32 -12.11
C HIS A 91 2.02 -4.68 -12.02
N LEU A 92 3.21 -4.73 -11.39
CA LEU A 92 3.91 -5.96 -11.06
C LEU A 92 3.21 -6.70 -9.92
N TYR A 93 2.64 -5.96 -8.96
CA TYR A 93 2.13 -6.54 -7.72
C TYR A 93 0.66 -7.00 -7.73
N ARG A 94 0.00 -6.95 -8.89
CA ARG A 94 -1.43 -7.30 -9.04
C ARG A 94 -1.70 -8.79 -9.25
N LYS A 95 -0.69 -9.59 -9.57
CA LYS A 95 -0.84 -11.03 -9.91
C LYS A 95 0.14 -11.87 -9.08
N ASP A 96 -0.36 -12.49 -8.02
CA ASP A 96 0.37 -13.50 -7.22
C ASP A 96 1.76 -13.10 -6.70
N THR A 97 1.99 -11.81 -6.46
CA THR A 97 3.22 -11.35 -5.80
C THR A 97 3.03 -11.26 -4.29
N ASN A 98 3.91 -11.94 -3.57
CA ASN A 98 3.96 -11.86 -2.12
C ASN A 98 4.70 -10.61 -1.67
N ASN A 99 3.99 -9.49 -1.50
CA ASN A 99 4.51 -8.39 -0.69
C ASN A 99 4.41 -8.79 0.77
N PHE A 100 5.52 -8.74 1.51
CA PHE A 100 5.51 -9.09 2.91
C PHE A 100 6.41 -8.20 3.75
N ILE A 101 6.08 -8.13 5.04
CA ILE A 101 6.85 -7.45 6.06
C ILE A 101 7.16 -8.47 7.14
N LEU A 102 8.45 -8.61 7.43
CA LEU A 102 8.97 -9.43 8.53
C LEU A 102 9.32 -8.54 9.71
N GLY A 103 9.09 -9.04 10.92
CA GLY A 103 9.49 -8.38 12.14
C GLY A 103 9.55 -9.35 13.30
N ASN A 104 10.09 -8.86 14.43
CA ASN A 104 10.41 -9.71 15.57
C ASN A 104 9.19 -10.39 16.19
N SER A 105 8.04 -9.72 16.24
CA SER A 105 6.78 -10.32 16.70
C SER A 105 5.60 -9.73 15.97
N GLN A 106 4.54 -10.52 15.82
CA GLN A 106 3.33 -10.09 15.10
C GLN A 106 2.67 -8.89 15.76
N LYS A 107 2.62 -8.87 17.10
CA LYS A 107 2.08 -7.76 17.89
C LYS A 107 2.87 -6.46 17.69
N ALA A 108 4.21 -6.53 17.63
CA ALA A 108 5.05 -5.36 17.40
C ALA A 108 4.86 -4.79 15.98
N LEU A 109 4.67 -5.66 14.98
CA LEU A 109 4.34 -5.24 13.62
C LEU A 109 2.97 -4.53 13.56
N GLU A 110 1.95 -5.07 14.20
CA GLU A 110 0.62 -4.47 14.19
C GLU A 110 0.60 -3.07 14.82
N ILE A 111 1.23 -2.92 15.98
CA ILE A 111 1.26 -1.64 16.71
C ILE A 111 2.10 -0.61 15.94
N ASN A 112 3.34 -0.98 15.56
CA ASN A 112 4.31 -0.01 15.06
C ASN A 112 4.26 0.19 13.55
N VAL A 113 3.88 -0.82 12.78
CA VAL A 113 3.98 -0.83 11.32
C VAL A 113 2.60 -0.60 10.71
N THR A 114 1.58 -1.39 11.07
CA THR A 114 0.23 -1.23 10.51
C THR A 114 -0.37 0.14 10.87
N GLY A 115 -0.14 0.63 12.10
CA GLY A 115 -0.54 1.98 12.49
C GLY A 115 0.13 3.09 11.65
N GLN A 116 1.40 2.91 11.30
CA GLN A 116 2.12 3.87 10.44
C GLN A 116 1.64 3.82 8.99
N PHE A 117 1.33 2.64 8.45
CA PHE A 117 0.72 2.53 7.13
C PHE A 117 -0.65 3.18 7.06
N LYS A 118 -1.51 2.96 8.07
CA LYS A 118 -2.82 3.64 8.16
C LYS A 118 -2.65 5.16 8.14
N LYS A 119 -1.69 5.69 8.93
CA LYS A 119 -1.41 7.13 8.96
C LYS A 119 -0.94 7.65 7.60
N LEU A 120 0.05 6.99 6.99
CA LEU A 120 0.57 7.37 5.67
C LEU A 120 -0.51 7.31 4.59
N ALA A 121 -1.31 6.24 4.59
CA ALA A 121 -2.39 6.06 3.64
C ALA A 121 -3.41 7.20 3.71
N ASN A 122 -3.81 7.58 4.93
CA ASN A 122 -4.69 8.72 5.15
C ASN A 122 -4.07 10.03 4.65
N MET A 123 -2.78 10.27 4.93
CA MET A 123 -2.10 11.49 4.49
C MET A 123 -1.98 11.57 2.96
N LEU A 124 -1.83 10.42 2.28
CA LEU A 124 -1.74 10.31 0.82
C LEU A 124 -3.10 10.13 0.14
N LYS A 125 -4.19 10.08 0.92
CA LYS A 125 -5.57 9.86 0.46
C LYS A 125 -5.73 8.60 -0.39
N ILE A 126 -5.06 7.51 0.02
CA ILE A 126 -5.16 6.20 -0.63
C ILE A 126 -6.01 5.24 0.22
N PRO A 127 -6.74 4.29 -0.40
CA PRO A 127 -7.49 3.28 0.32
C PRO A 127 -6.57 2.41 1.20
N PHE A 128 -7.02 2.15 2.43
CA PHE A 128 -6.34 1.27 3.37
C PHE A 128 -7.37 0.37 4.07
N VAL A 129 -7.16 -0.94 3.97
CA VAL A 129 -7.98 -1.93 4.68
C VAL A 129 -7.11 -2.53 5.78
N PRO A 130 -7.45 -2.33 7.07
CA PRO A 130 -6.67 -2.86 8.17
C PRO A 130 -6.71 -4.39 8.20
N LYS A 131 -5.74 -4.99 8.89
CA LYS A 131 -5.73 -6.41 9.23
C LYS A 131 -6.95 -6.75 10.11
N TYR A 132 -7.63 -7.85 9.82
CA TYR A 132 -8.67 -8.44 10.69
C TYR A 132 -8.07 -9.53 11.59
N SER A 133 -8.73 -9.89 12.69
CA SER A 133 -8.19 -10.82 13.71
C SER A 133 -7.65 -12.14 13.13
N ASN A 134 -8.27 -12.66 12.07
CA ASN A 134 -7.93 -13.96 11.47
C ASN A 134 -7.16 -13.87 10.14
N THR A 135 -6.68 -12.69 9.75
CA THR A 135 -5.88 -12.53 8.52
C THR A 135 -4.42 -12.26 8.84
N SER A 136 -3.49 -12.73 8.02
CA SER A 136 -2.07 -12.38 8.13
C SER A 136 -1.68 -11.19 7.24
N TYR A 137 -2.63 -10.38 6.80
CA TYR A 137 -2.38 -9.32 5.83
C TYR A 137 -3.30 -8.11 6.02
N PHE A 138 -2.87 -6.99 5.46
CA PHE A 138 -3.67 -5.77 5.25
C PHE A 138 -3.58 -5.37 3.77
N GLU A 139 -4.40 -4.42 3.34
CA GLU A 139 -4.42 -3.96 1.95
C GLU A 139 -4.17 -2.45 1.83
N ILE A 140 -3.42 -2.06 0.80
CA ILE A 140 -3.18 -0.67 0.40
C ILE A 140 -3.50 -0.54 -1.08
N ASP A 141 -4.44 0.34 -1.44
CA ASP A 141 -4.86 0.53 -2.84
C ASP A 141 -5.18 -0.82 -3.55
N SER A 142 -5.87 -1.72 -2.85
CA SER A 142 -6.18 -3.10 -3.28
C SER A 142 -4.96 -4.02 -3.48
N LEU A 143 -3.78 -3.63 -3.01
CA LEU A 143 -2.58 -4.47 -2.98
C LEU A 143 -2.42 -5.12 -1.61
N ARG A 144 -2.36 -6.45 -1.59
CA ARG A 144 -2.17 -7.24 -0.38
C ARG A 144 -0.74 -7.17 0.13
N VAL A 145 -0.58 -6.92 1.42
CA VAL A 145 0.71 -6.95 2.14
C VAL A 145 0.61 -7.89 3.32
N ASN A 146 1.37 -8.99 3.28
CA ASN A 146 1.40 -9.98 4.34
C ASN A 146 2.32 -9.54 5.49
N LEU A 147 1.94 -9.88 6.71
CA LEU A 147 2.69 -9.65 7.94
C LEU A 147 3.11 -11.01 8.50
N TYR A 148 4.41 -11.20 8.70
CA TYR A 148 4.93 -12.36 9.40
C TYR A 148 5.77 -11.90 10.60
N GLY A 149 5.34 -12.30 11.79
CA GLY A 149 6.10 -12.14 13.02
C GLY A 149 6.71 -13.49 13.43
N GLY A 150 7.90 -13.44 14.02
CA GLY A 150 8.48 -14.58 14.75
C GLY A 150 7.83 -14.82 16.11
#